data_AF-F3GAB1-F1
#
_entry.id   AF-F3GAB1-F1
#
_cell.length_a   1.000
_cell.length_b   1.000
_cell.length_c   1.000
_cell.angle_alpha   90.00
_cell.angle_beta   90.00
_cell.angle_gamma   90.00
#
_symmetry.space_group_name_H-M   'P 1'
#
loop_
_entity.id
_entity.type
_entity.pdbx_description
1 polymer ?
#
loop_
_entity_poly.entity_id
_entity_poly.type
_entity_poly.pdbx_seq_one_letter_code
_entity_poly.pdbx_strand_id
1 'polypeptide(L)' 'KVAREQIGQVLDARTKGKKDTTIFFQADKGVDYGDLMEVMNTLRGAGYLKVGLVGLETAGKK' A
#
# COMPACT_ATOMS: atom_id res chain seq x y z
N LYS A 1 10.38 -10.62 -5.52
CA LYS A 1 10.26 -9.26 -6.11
C LYS A 1 8.91 -9.22 -6.83
N VAL A 2 7.91 -8.53 -6.29
CA VAL A 2 6.59 -8.43 -6.94
C VAL A 2 6.65 -7.26 -7.92
N ALA A 3 6.30 -7.48 -9.18
CA ALA A 3 6.17 -6.40 -10.15
C ALA A 3 5.01 -5.48 -9.74
N ARG A 4 5.17 -4.18 -9.92
CA ARG A 4 4.21 -3.17 -9.43
C ARG A 4 2.79 -3.42 -9.94
N GLU A 5 2.69 -3.82 -11.20
CA GLU A 5 1.45 -4.18 -11.89
C GLU A 5 0.75 -5.38 -11.24
N GLN A 6 1.50 -6.26 -10.56
CA GLN A 6 0.97 -7.43 -9.88
C GLN A 6 0.58 -7.16 -8.42
N ILE A 7 0.88 -5.98 -7.86
CA ILE A 7 0.53 -5.64 -6.48
C ILE A 7 -0.97 -5.79 -6.24
N GLY A 8 -1.81 -5.32 -7.17
CA GLY A 8 -3.26 -5.47 -7.08
C GLY A 8 -3.72 -6.93 -7.01
N GLN A 9 -3.21 -7.80 -7.88
CA GLN A 9 -3.57 -9.22 -7.90
C GLN A 9 -3.05 -9.98 -6.67
N VAL A 10 -1.84 -9.66 -6.22
CA VAL A 10 -1.27 -10.27 -5.01
C VAL A 10 -2.06 -9.85 -3.78
N LEU A 11 -2.43 -8.57 -3.68
CA LEU A 11 -3.30 -8.09 -2.61
C LEU A 11 -4.67 -8.75 -2.67
N ASP A 12 -5.28 -8.89 -3.85
CA ASP A 12 -6.56 -9.58 -4.02
C ASP A 12 -6.49 -11.04 -3.56
N ALA A 13 -5.45 -11.77 -3.96
CA ALA A 13 -5.22 -13.13 -3.51
C ALA A 13 -4.99 -13.23 -2.00
N ARG A 14 -4.31 -12.24 -1.40
CA ARG A 14 -3.96 -12.23 0.03
C ARG A 14 -5.12 -11.79 0.92
N THR A 15 -5.89 -10.79 0.50
CA THR A 15 -7.09 -10.35 1.22
C THR A 15 -8.33 -11.15 0.84
N LYS A 16 -8.22 -12.06 -0.16
CA LYS A 16 -9.33 -12.86 -0.72
C LYS A 16 -10.47 -11.97 -1.23
N GLY A 17 -10.13 -10.90 -1.96
CA GLY A 17 -11.08 -9.90 -2.43
C GLY A 17 -11.65 -8.98 -1.35
N LYS A 18 -11.16 -9.05 -0.10
CA LYS A 18 -11.56 -8.11 0.96
C LYS A 18 -10.85 -6.77 0.74
N LYS A 19 -11.55 -5.87 0.05
CA LYS A 19 -11.11 -4.48 -0.19
C LYS A 19 -11.18 -3.60 1.05
N ASP A 20 -11.92 -4.05 2.07
CA ASP A 20 -12.00 -3.40 3.39
C ASP A 20 -10.76 -3.66 4.27
N THR A 21 -9.82 -4.50 3.81
CA THR A 21 -8.60 -4.78 4.57
C THR A 21 -7.68 -3.57 4.56
N THR A 22 -7.29 -3.12 5.75
CA THR A 22 -6.27 -2.08 5.93
C THR A 22 -4.91 -2.60 5.48
N ILE A 23 -4.37 -1.98 4.44
CA ILE A 23 -3.03 -2.30 3.93
C ILE A 23 -2.03 -1.36 4.60
N PHE A 24 -1.09 -1.93 5.36
CA PHE A 24 -0.02 -1.15 5.97
C PHE A 24 1.16 -1.03 4.99
N PHE A 25 1.51 0.21 4.62
CA PHE A 25 2.59 0.51 3.69
C PHE A 25 3.76 1.12 4.46
N GLN A 26 4.91 0.45 4.42
CA GLN A 26 6.17 0.96 4.95
C GLN A 26 7.00 1.51 3.78
N ALA A 27 7.13 2.83 3.74
CA ALA A 27 8.06 3.48 2.82
C ALA A 27 9.42 3.57 3.50
N ASP A 28 10.47 3.10 2.83
CA ASP A 28 11.84 3.36 3.24
C ASP A 28 12.15 4.86 3.08
N LYS A 29 13.14 5.41 3.82
CA LYS A 29 13.41 6.86 3.85
C LYS A 29 13.79 7.46 2.48
N GLY A 30 14.15 6.61 1.52
CA GLY A 30 14.48 7.01 0.14
C GLY A 30 13.38 6.81 -0.90
N VAL A 31 12.15 6.50 -0.50
CA VAL A 31 11.05 6.33 -1.46
C VAL A 31 10.72 7.66 -2.13
N ASP A 32 10.81 7.68 -3.46
CA ASP A 32 10.45 8.84 -4.27
C ASP A 32 8.92 9.06 -4.24
N TYR A 33 8.51 10.33 -4.22
CA TYR A 33 7.08 10.68 -4.20
C TYR A 33 6.33 10.12 -5.42
N GLY A 34 6.99 10.07 -6.58
CA GLY A 34 6.41 9.45 -7.78
C GLY A 34 6.09 7.97 -7.57
N ASP A 35 6.99 7.24 -6.90
CA ASP A 35 6.81 5.82 -6.58
C ASP A 35 5.62 5.61 -5.63
N LEU A 36 5.52 6.47 -4.61
CA LEU A 36 4.41 6.43 -3.66
C LEU A 36 3.07 6.68 -4.36
N MET A 37 3.03 7.67 -5.26
CA MET A 37 1.85 7.99 -6.07
C MET A 37 1.43 6.84 -6.99
N GLU A 38 2.38 6.16 -7.63
CA GLU A 38 2.08 4.99 -8.46
C GLU A 38 1.48 3.83 -7.64
N VAL A 39 2.04 3.56 -6.45
CA VAL A 39 1.50 2.53 -5.55
C VAL A 39 0.10 2.92 -5.06
N MET A 40 -0.12 4.17 -4.68
CA MET A 40 -1.44 4.69 -4.31
C MET A 40 -2.46 4.54 -5.44
N ASN A 41 -2.06 4.81 -6.67
CA ASN A 41 -2.93 4.66 -7.85
C ASN A 41 -3.26 3.17 -8.10
N THR A 42 -2.27 2.30 -8.01
CA THR A 42 -2.45 0.84 -8.14
C THR A 42 -3.39 0.28 -7.08
N LEU A 43 -3.20 0.69 -5.81
CA LEU A 43 -4.08 0.31 -4.70
C LEU A 43 -5.51 0.80 -4.92
N ARG A 44 -5.67 2.06 -5.36
CA ARG A 44 -6.96 2.65 -5.69
C ARG A 44 -7.67 1.91 -6.83
N GLY A 45 -6.94 1.59 -7.91
CA GLY A 45 -7.47 0.81 -9.05
C GLY A 45 -7.93 -0.59 -8.64
N ALA A 46 -7.24 -1.21 -7.68
CA ALA A 46 -7.63 -2.48 -7.10
C ALA A 46 -8.75 -2.37 -6.02
N GLY A 47 -9.14 -1.15 -5.62
CA GLY A 47 -10.19 -0.88 -4.64
C GLY A 47 -9.73 -0.87 -3.18
N TYR A 48 -8.42 -0.92 -2.93
CA TYR A 48 -7.81 -0.82 -1.61
C TYR A 48 -7.61 0.63 -1.22
N LEU A 49 -8.69 1.27 -0.78
CA LEU A 49 -8.69 2.67 -0.35
C LEU A 49 -8.22 2.84 1.11
N LYS A 50 -8.17 1.75 1.88
CA LYS A 50 -7.74 1.74 3.28
C LYS A 50 -6.24 1.45 3.38
N VAL A 51 -5.42 2.48 3.28
CA VAL A 51 -3.96 2.37 3.38
C VAL A 51 -3.48 3.08 4.64
N GLY A 52 -2.79 2.35 5.52
CA GLY A 52 -2.12 2.89 6.69
C GLY A 52 -0.63 3.08 6.39
N LEU A 53 -0.14 4.31 6.48
CA LEU A 53 1.30 4.56 6.38
C LEU A 53 1.97 4.19 7.70
N VAL A 54 2.88 3.21 7.65
CA VAL A 54 3.78 2.89 8.76
C VAL A 54 5.12 3.54 8.47
N GLY A 55 5.27 4.78 8.96
CA GLY A 55 6.57 5.39 9.08
C GLY A 55 7.26 4.86 10.33
N LEU A 56 8.57 4.58 10.25
CA LEU A 56 9.42 4.34 11.42
C LEU A 56 9.41 5.50 12.45
N GLU A 57 8.72 6.61 12.14
CA GLU A 57 8.75 7.85 12.92
C GLU A 57 7.36 8.36 13.33
N THR A 58 6.26 7.61 13.13
CA THR A 58 4.90 8.15 13.43
C THR A 58 3.89 7.11 13.93
N ALA A 59 4.35 6.12 14.68
CA ALA A 59 3.49 5.35 15.60
C ALA A 59 3.72 5.87 17.03
N GLY A 60 3.43 7.14 17.29
CA GLY A 60 3.67 7.71 18.61
C GLY A 60 3.37 9.21 18.70
N LYS A 61 2.10 9.56 18.78
CA LYS A 61 1.66 10.67 19.64
C LYS A 61 0.16 10.55 19.91
N LYS A 62 -0.18 9.83 20.98
CA LYS A 62 -1.20 10.29 21.91
C LYS A 62 -0.46 10.88 23.10
#